data_AF-A0A4Q3HGP2-F1
#
_entry.id   AF-A0A4Q3HGP2-F1
#
_cell.length_a   1.000
_cell.length_b   1.000
_cell.length_c   1.000
_cell.angle_alpha   90.00
_cell.angle_beta   90.00
_cell.angle_gamma   90.00
#
_symmetry.space_group_name_H-M   'P 1'
#
loop_
_entity.id
_entity.type
_entity.pdbx_description
1 polymer ?
#
loop_
_entity_poly.entity_id
_entity_poly.type
_entity_poly.pdbx_seq_one_letter_code
_entity_poly.pdbx_strand_id
1 'polypeptide(L)'
;MRHALAALLLLTAIAPASAQTMSGVGVEGNWGCRANIDGARAGLLTIYAGAYAYASANFGSAASGTGTVEMASNGVTFMDGNIVAGAGITTAILAFDDTGKDVLQLFTQEKNVLTCKPRG
;
A
#
# COMPACT_ATOMS: atom_id res chain seq x y z
N MET A 1 -5.90 25.73 40.62
CA MET A 1 -5.41 26.04 39.25
C MET A 1 -4.60 24.92 38.61
N ARG A 2 -3.78 24.14 39.35
CA ARG A 2 -2.96 23.03 38.78
C ARG A 2 -3.77 21.83 38.24
N HIS A 3 -4.92 21.52 38.83
CA HIS A 3 -5.78 20.41 38.38
C HIS A 3 -6.56 20.71 37.08
N ALA A 4 -6.79 21.99 36.76
CA ALA A 4 -7.46 22.38 35.52
C ALA A 4 -6.55 22.20 34.29
N LEU A 5 -5.23 22.41 34.46
CA LEU A 5 -4.25 22.19 33.39
C LEU A 5 -4.08 20.70 33.06
N ALA A 6 -4.11 19.84 34.10
CA ALA A 6 -3.96 18.40 33.94
C ALA A 6 -5.12 17.78 33.15
N ALA A 7 -6.35 18.24 33.37
CA ALA A 7 -7.53 17.78 32.65
C ALA A 7 -7.52 18.17 31.16
N LEU A 8 -6.92 19.31 30.83
CA LEU A 8 -6.84 19.79 29.44
C LEU A 8 -5.84 18.99 28.59
N LEU A 9 -4.75 18.51 29.19
CA LEU A 9 -3.74 17.68 28.52
C LEU A 9 -4.26 16.28 28.18
N LEU A 10 -5.11 15.70 29.04
CA LEU A 10 -5.73 14.38 28.81
C LEU A 10 -6.72 14.38 27.64
N LEU A 11 -7.38 15.51 27.33
CA LEU A 11 -8.28 15.60 26.16
C LEU A 11 -7.52 15.61 24.82
N THR A 12 -6.26 16.03 24.79
CA THR A 12 -5.46 16.04 23.55
C THR A 12 -4.86 14.67 23.20
N ALA A 13 -4.85 13.72 24.15
CA ALA A 13 -4.31 12.37 23.95
C ALA A 13 -5.30 11.40 23.27
N ILE A 14 -6.55 11.81 23.05
CA ILE A 14 -7.60 10.98 22.42
C ILE A 14 -7.70 11.27 20.91
N ALA A 15 -6.86 12.15 20.36
CA ALA A 15 -6.77 12.27 18.92
C ALA A 15 -6.34 10.90 18.34
N PRO A 16 -7.15 10.26 17.47
CA PRO A 16 -6.70 9.05 16.80
C PRO A 16 -5.38 9.39 16.12
N ALA A 17 -4.37 8.54 16.33
CA ALA A 17 -3.11 8.63 15.62
C ALA A 17 -3.35 8.32 14.13
N SER A 18 -3.92 9.27 13.39
CA SER A 18 -3.88 9.32 11.93
C SER A 18 -2.46 9.71 11.53
N ALA A 19 -1.48 8.86 11.87
CA ALA A 19 -0.06 9.13 11.69
C ALA A 19 0.45 8.85 10.27
N GLN A 20 -0.43 8.56 9.32
CA GLN A 20 -0.07 8.41 7.92
C GLN A 20 -1.17 9.03 7.05
N THR A 21 -1.21 10.36 7.01
CA THR A 21 -1.77 11.05 5.86
C THR A 21 -0.99 10.56 4.64
N MET A 22 -1.63 9.72 3.82
CA MET A 22 -1.09 9.26 2.54
C MET A 22 -0.87 10.48 1.64
N SER A 23 0.32 11.07 1.71
CA SER A 23 0.69 12.33 1.04
C SER A 23 1.05 12.05 -0.42
N GLY A 24 0.06 11.66 -1.22
CA GLY A 24 0.21 11.49 -2.66
C GLY A 24 -0.77 10.45 -3.18
N VAL A 25 -1.82 10.88 -3.87
CA VAL A 25 -2.83 10.05 -4.54
C VAL A 25 -3.49 8.96 -3.66
N GLY A 26 -3.16 8.82 -2.38
CA GLY A 26 -3.61 7.71 -1.54
C GLY A 26 -2.88 6.39 -1.78
N VAL A 27 -1.74 6.38 -2.48
CA VAL A 27 -1.01 5.13 -2.83
C VAL A 27 0.28 4.93 -2.03
N GLU A 28 0.84 6.01 -1.49
CA GLU A 28 1.99 5.91 -0.58
C GLU A 28 1.57 5.26 0.75
N GLY A 29 2.36 4.30 1.21
CA GLY A 29 2.10 3.58 2.45
C GLY A 29 2.41 2.08 2.35
N ASN A 30 1.98 1.35 3.37
CA ASN A 30 2.13 -0.09 3.48
C ASN A 30 0.84 -0.79 3.09
N TRP A 31 0.93 -1.83 2.29
CA TRP A 31 -0.20 -2.54 1.70
C TRP A 31 -0.04 -4.05 1.87
N GLY A 32 -1.09 -4.70 2.38
CA GLY A 32 -1.17 -6.15 2.48
C GLY A 32 -1.86 -6.71 1.26
N CYS A 33 -1.13 -7.46 0.42
CA CYS A 33 -1.62 -7.96 -0.86
C CYS A 33 -2.13 -9.40 -0.76
N ARG A 34 -3.26 -9.65 -1.41
CA ARG A 34 -3.82 -10.99 -1.62
C ARG A 34 -3.96 -11.27 -3.11
N ALA A 35 -3.72 -12.52 -3.50
CA ALA A 35 -3.86 -12.94 -4.88
C ALA A 35 -5.35 -13.11 -5.23
N ASN A 36 -5.76 -12.59 -6.38
CA ASN A 36 -7.16 -12.66 -6.80
C ASN A 36 -7.56 -14.07 -7.28
N ILE A 37 -6.59 -14.93 -7.60
CA ILE A 37 -6.85 -16.28 -8.11
C ILE A 37 -7.41 -17.23 -7.05
N ASP A 38 -6.93 -17.11 -5.81
CA ASP A 38 -7.22 -18.03 -4.72
C ASP A 38 -7.48 -17.32 -3.37
N GLY A 39 -7.37 -15.99 -3.35
CA GLY A 39 -7.47 -15.19 -2.13
C GLY A 39 -6.32 -15.40 -1.16
N ALA A 40 -5.24 -16.10 -1.51
CA ALA A 40 -4.12 -16.35 -0.60
C ALA A 40 -3.33 -15.07 -0.31
N ARG A 41 -2.58 -15.06 0.79
CA ARG A 41 -1.66 -13.95 1.09
C ARG A 41 -0.53 -13.97 0.05
N ALA A 42 -0.43 -12.90 -0.73
CA ALA A 42 0.56 -12.79 -1.79
C ALA A 42 1.85 -12.09 -1.31
N GLY A 43 1.72 -11.05 -0.49
CA GLY A 43 2.89 -10.31 -0.03
C GLY A 43 2.55 -9.00 0.65
N LEU A 44 3.59 -8.19 0.89
CA LEU A 44 3.50 -6.83 1.40
C LEU A 44 4.14 -5.89 0.39
N LEU A 45 3.43 -4.82 0.04
CA LEU A 45 3.92 -3.75 -0.82
C LEU A 45 4.07 -2.48 0.02
N THR A 46 5.21 -1.81 -0.12
CA THR A 46 5.44 -0.48 0.41
C THR A 46 5.72 0.46 -0.76
N ILE A 47 5.03 1.59 -0.83
CA ILE A 47 5.29 2.65 -1.81
C ILE A 47 5.66 3.91 -1.04
N TYR A 48 6.79 4.52 -1.40
CA TYR A 48 7.27 5.73 -0.75
C TYR A 48 8.23 6.50 -1.66
N ALA A 49 7.99 7.79 -1.83
CA ALA A 49 8.90 8.74 -2.47
C ALA A 49 9.42 8.29 -3.86
N GLY A 50 8.52 7.78 -4.71
CA GLY A 50 8.89 7.32 -6.06
C GLY A 50 9.61 5.96 -6.09
N ALA A 51 9.66 5.25 -4.97
CA ALA A 51 10.19 3.90 -4.88
C ALA A 51 9.14 2.93 -4.32
N TYR A 52 9.38 1.65 -4.53
CA TYR A 52 8.61 0.59 -3.90
C TYR A 52 9.50 -0.51 -3.34
N ALA A 53 8.96 -1.23 -2.35
CA ALA A 53 9.49 -2.49 -1.86
C ALA A 53 8.35 -3.52 -1.82
N TYR A 54 8.58 -4.70 -2.39
CA TYR A 54 7.65 -5.82 -2.35
C TYR A 54 8.29 -7.02 -1.66
N ALA A 55 7.60 -7.57 -0.68
CA ALA A 55 7.97 -8.80 0.02
C ALA A 55 6.91 -9.86 -0.23
N SER A 56 7.20 -10.81 -1.12
CA SER A 56 6.34 -11.97 -1.38
C SER A 56 6.18 -12.82 -0.12
N ALA A 57 5.00 -13.42 0.05
CA ALA A 57 4.75 -14.42 1.09
C ALA A 57 5.51 -15.75 0.81
N ASN A 58 5.84 -16.02 -0.45
CA ASN A 58 6.59 -17.20 -0.86
C ASN A 58 8.09 -16.96 -0.75
N PHE A 59 8.79 -17.80 0.02
CA PHE A 59 10.24 -17.76 0.19
C PHE A 59 10.97 -17.92 -1.15
N GLY A 60 12.00 -17.12 -1.39
CA GLY A 60 12.80 -17.16 -2.62
C GLY A 60 12.08 -16.67 -3.89
N SER A 61 10.89 -16.07 -3.76
CA SER A 61 10.16 -15.52 -4.91
C SER A 61 10.97 -14.44 -5.62
N ALA A 62 11.10 -14.57 -6.95
CA ALA A 62 11.75 -13.57 -7.80
C ALA A 62 11.02 -12.21 -7.80
N ALA A 63 9.75 -12.18 -7.39
CA ALA A 63 8.96 -10.96 -7.27
C ALA A 63 9.36 -10.10 -6.06
N SER A 64 10.01 -10.69 -5.05
CA SER A 64 10.49 -9.96 -3.88
C SER A 64 11.66 -9.05 -4.24
N GLY A 65 11.60 -7.81 -3.81
CA GLY A 65 12.68 -6.84 -4.01
C GLY A 65 12.17 -5.41 -4.03
N THR A 66 12.92 -4.55 -4.69
CA THR A 66 12.65 -3.10 -4.74
C THR A 66 12.73 -2.60 -6.17
N GLY A 67 12.22 -1.40 -6.38
CA GLY A 67 12.37 -0.70 -7.65
C GLY A 67 11.78 0.70 -7.57
N THR A 68 11.64 1.33 -8.73
CA THR A 68 11.12 2.68 -8.88
C THR A 68 9.68 2.68 -9.38
N VAL A 69 8.93 3.69 -8.96
CA VAL A 69 7.56 3.93 -9.42
C VAL A 69 7.40 5.35 -9.91
N GLU A 70 6.58 5.51 -10.93
CA GLU A 70 6.07 6.81 -11.36
C GLU A 70 4.66 6.99 -10.80
N MET A 71 4.45 8.10 -10.09
CA MET A 71 3.16 8.43 -9.49
C MET A 71 2.20 8.94 -10.57
N ALA A 72 1.01 8.34 -10.65
CA ALA A 72 -0.06 8.76 -11.55
C ALA A 72 -1.26 9.28 -10.75
N SER A 73 -2.19 9.99 -11.38
CA SER A 73 -3.32 10.65 -10.69
C SER A 73 -4.25 9.69 -9.94
N ASN A 74 -4.24 8.39 -10.25
CA ASN A 74 -5.09 7.36 -9.65
C ASN A 74 -4.30 6.10 -9.25
N GLY A 75 -2.98 6.17 -9.12
CA GLY A 75 -2.17 4.97 -9.03
C GLY A 75 -0.68 5.21 -9.09
N VAL A 76 0.05 4.14 -9.38
CA VAL A 76 1.47 4.17 -9.75
C VAL A 76 1.73 3.24 -10.93
N THR A 77 2.76 3.58 -11.70
CA THR A 77 3.34 2.66 -12.70
C THR A 77 4.68 2.18 -12.18
N PHE A 78 4.90 0.87 -12.16
CA PHE A 78 6.19 0.28 -11.80
C PHE A 78 7.12 0.37 -13.01
N MET A 79 8.23 1.10 -12.86
CA MET A 79 9.17 1.35 -13.96
C MET A 79 10.17 0.21 -14.12
N ASP A 80 10.59 -0.38 -13.00
CA ASP A 80 11.63 -1.40 -12.95
C ASP A 80 11.45 -2.35 -11.75
N GLY A 81 12.45 -3.20 -11.54
CA GLY A 81 12.57 -4.03 -10.34
C GLY A 81 11.85 -5.38 -10.42
N ASN A 82 11.85 -6.05 -9.28
CA ASN A 82 11.44 -7.45 -9.15
C ASN A 82 9.94 -7.69 -9.42
N ILE A 83 9.07 -6.71 -9.17
CA ILE A 83 7.63 -6.90 -9.36
C ILE A 83 7.29 -6.90 -10.86
N VAL A 84 8.02 -6.12 -11.65
CA VAL A 84 7.93 -6.08 -13.11
C VAL A 84 8.57 -7.34 -13.69
N ALA A 85 9.84 -7.60 -13.39
CA ALA A 85 10.60 -8.70 -14.00
C ALA A 85 10.17 -10.10 -13.50
N GLY A 86 9.81 -10.21 -12.22
CA GLY A 86 9.51 -11.48 -11.54
C GLY A 86 8.03 -11.81 -11.41
N ALA A 87 7.12 -10.83 -11.54
CA ALA A 87 5.67 -11.06 -11.49
C ALA A 87 4.89 -10.46 -12.68
N GLY A 88 5.54 -9.71 -13.57
CA GLY A 88 4.89 -9.09 -14.72
C GLY A 88 3.90 -7.97 -14.36
N ILE A 89 3.95 -7.47 -13.12
CA ILE A 89 3.04 -6.43 -12.64
C ILE A 89 3.64 -5.07 -13.00
N THR A 90 2.90 -4.28 -13.78
CA THR A 90 3.37 -3.01 -14.34
C THR A 90 2.66 -1.79 -13.77
N THR A 91 1.48 -1.97 -13.19
CA THR A 91 0.67 -0.84 -12.71
C THR A 91 -0.08 -1.21 -11.44
N ALA A 92 -0.28 -0.24 -10.57
CA ALA A 92 -1.18 -0.33 -9.43
C ALA A 92 -2.17 0.84 -9.45
N ILE A 93 -3.46 0.56 -9.31
CA ILE A 93 -4.53 1.55 -9.37
C ILE A 93 -5.23 1.60 -8.02
N LEU A 94 -5.41 2.81 -7.49
CA LEU A 94 -6.21 3.04 -6.30
C LEU A 94 -7.69 2.96 -6.65
N ALA A 95 -8.43 2.15 -5.91
CA ALA A 95 -9.86 1.95 -6.03
C ALA A 95 -10.49 1.82 -4.64
N PHE A 96 -11.80 1.57 -4.61
CA PHE A 96 -12.54 1.32 -3.38
C PHE A 96 -13.13 -0.09 -3.41
N ASP A 97 -13.14 -0.77 -2.26
CA ASP A 97 -13.93 -2.00 -2.10
C ASP A 97 -15.43 -1.70 -1.92
N ASP A 98 -16.25 -2.75 -1.86
CA ASP A 98 -17.72 -2.64 -1.71
C ASP A 98 -18.15 -1.91 -0.41
N THR A 99 -17.23 -1.75 0.55
CA THR A 99 -17.45 -1.02 1.80
C THR A 99 -16.92 0.42 1.76
N GLY A 100 -16.45 0.88 0.60
CA GLY A 100 -15.91 2.21 0.39
C GLY A 100 -14.49 2.40 0.95
N LYS A 101 -13.76 1.31 1.23
CA LYS A 101 -12.38 1.39 1.75
C LYS A 101 -11.38 1.36 0.63
N ASP A 102 -10.28 2.10 0.80
CA ASP A 102 -9.17 2.11 -0.15
C ASP A 102 -8.61 0.71 -0.39
N VAL A 103 -8.43 0.38 -1.66
CA VAL A 103 -7.72 -0.82 -2.11
C VAL A 103 -6.82 -0.46 -3.28
N LEU A 104 -5.64 -1.07 -3.29
CA LEU A 104 -4.70 -0.94 -4.39
C LEU A 104 -4.74 -2.21 -5.24
N GLN A 105 -5.15 -2.07 -6.49
CA GLN A 105 -5.27 -3.17 -7.44
C GLN A 105 -4.04 -3.24 -8.33
N LEU A 106 -3.35 -4.37 -8.36
CA LEU A 106 -2.10 -4.55 -9.12
C LEU A 106 -2.36 -5.35 -10.39
N PHE A 107 -1.90 -4.81 -11.51
CA PHE A 107 -2.19 -5.32 -12.84
C PHE A 107 -0.93 -5.83 -13.52
N THR A 108 -1.05 -6.99 -14.15
CA THR A 108 -0.22 -7.34 -15.31
C THR A 108 -0.82 -6.72 -16.56
N GLN A 109 -0.17 -6.92 -17.71
CA GLN A 109 -0.74 -6.52 -19.00
C GLN A 109 -2.11 -7.15 -19.30
N GLU A 110 -2.40 -8.31 -18.70
CA GLU A 110 -3.60 -9.10 -19.01
C GLU A 110 -4.75 -8.82 -18.04
N LYS A 111 -4.46 -8.67 -16.74
CA LYS A 111 -5.50 -8.63 -15.70
C LYS A 111 -5.01 -8.10 -14.36
N ASN A 112 -5.98 -7.78 -13.51
CA ASN A 112 -5.77 -7.56 -12.08
C ASN A 112 -5.41 -8.87 -11.38
N VAL A 113 -4.19 -8.98 -10.87
CA VAL A 113 -3.68 -10.19 -10.22
C VAL A 113 -3.68 -10.13 -8.71
N LEU A 114 -3.48 -8.94 -8.11
CA LEU A 114 -3.47 -8.77 -6.66
C LEU A 114 -4.37 -7.62 -6.23
N THR A 115 -5.07 -7.80 -5.12
CA THR A 115 -5.75 -6.71 -4.42
C THR A 115 -5.06 -6.50 -3.08
N CYS A 116 -4.61 -5.28 -2.82
CA CYS A 116 -3.91 -4.90 -1.61
C CYS A 116 -4.72 -3.93 -0.77
N LYS A 117 -4.71 -4.12 0.56
CA LYS A 117 -5.40 -3.24 1.52
C LYS A 117 -4.38 -2.48 2.37
N PRO A 118 -4.68 -1.24 2.80
CA PRO A 118 -3.80 -0.47 3.68
C PRO A 118 -3.46 -1.24 4.95
N ARG A 119 -2.21 -1.13 5.41
CA ARG A 119 -1.74 -1.61 6.71
C ARG A 119 -1.34 -0.40 7.55
N GLY A 120 -2.24 -0.01 8.44
CA GLY A 120 -1.99 0.92 9.54
C GLY A 120 -1.82 0.19 10.87
#